data_AF-A0A7V8F911-F1
#
_entry.id   AF-A0A7V8F911-F1
#
_cell.length_a   1.000
_cell.length_b   1.000
_cell.length_c   1.000
_cell.angle_alpha   90.00
_cell.angle_beta   90.00
_cell.angle_gamma   90.00
#
_symmetry.space_group_name_H-M   'P 1'
#
loop_
_entity.id
_entity.type
_entity.pdbx_description
1 polymer ?
#
loop_
_entity_poly.entity_id
_entity_poly.type
_entity_poly.pdbx_seq_one_letter_code
_entity_poly.pdbx_strand_id
1 'polypeptide(L)'
;MIEISFGKLLLLGIVALIVLGPERLPHAARTAGALLRRVRNGWDSVRSEVEREIQAEEIRRTLRETADSARATHDSVRDDLRAAGADMRQTSERVRDTFTETQVAQATKDETPAVTHDTPPEAPRNEPHDRS
;
A
#
# COMPACT_ATOMS: atom_id res chain seq x y z
N MET A 1 15.58 3.20 -0.33
CA MET A 1 16.92 3.66 -0.73
C MET A 1 17.95 3.00 0.17
N ILE A 2 18.91 2.25 -0.38
CA ILE A 2 19.95 1.58 0.42
C ILE A 2 21.05 2.62 0.66
N GLU A 3 21.11 3.14 1.89
CA GLU A 3 22.14 4.11 2.25
C GLU A 3 23.44 3.41 2.61
N ILE A 4 24.30 3.27 1.61
CA ILE A 4 25.68 2.79 1.77
C ILE A 4 26.48 3.91 2.43
N SER A 5 26.70 3.78 3.73
CA SER A 5 27.59 4.65 4.51
C SER A 5 28.81 3.85 4.93
N PHE A 6 29.98 4.50 4.99
CA PHE A 6 31.25 3.86 5.38
C PHE A 6 31.13 3.09 6.71
N GLY A 7 30.42 3.66 7.70
CA GLY A 7 30.18 2.98 8.97
C GLY A 7 29.39 1.68 8.85
N LYS A 8 28.40 1.62 7.93
CA LYS A 8 27.63 0.40 7.68
C LYS A 8 28.48 -0.67 7.00
N LEU A 9 29.38 -0.29 6.08
CA LEU A 9 30.32 -1.22 5.46
C LEU A 9 31.29 -1.81 6.47
N LEU A 10 31.82 -0.99 7.38
CA LEU A 10 32.72 -1.45 8.44
C LEU A 10 32.00 -2.44 9.38
N LEU A 11 30.78 -2.10 9.81
CA LEU A 11 29.96 -2.98 10.65
C LEU A 11 29.67 -4.32 9.94
N LEU A 12 29.28 -4.27 8.68
CA LEU A 12 29.04 -5.47 7.87
C LEU A 12 30.32 -6.31 7.73
N GLY A 13 31.47 -5.67 7.55
CA GLY A 13 32.78 -6.33 7.52
C GLY A 13 33.08 -7.07 8.83
N ILE A 14 32.86 -6.44 9.98
CA ILE A 14 33.05 -7.06 11.29
C ILE A 14 32.11 -8.26 11.47
N VAL A 15 30.81 -8.11 11.16
CA VAL A 15 29.84 -9.20 11.26
C VAL A 15 30.24 -10.37 10.35
N ALA A 16 30.64 -10.07 9.12
CA ALA A 16 31.11 -11.10 8.18
C ALA A 16 32.38 -11.80 8.67
N LEU A 17 33.31 -11.09 9.34
CA LEU A 17 34.50 -11.70 9.94
C LEU A 17 34.14 -12.66 11.07
N ILE A 18 33.14 -12.33 11.89
CA ILE A 18 32.70 -13.19 13.00
C ILE A 18 31.96 -14.43 12.48
N VAL A 19 31.03 -14.26 11.54
CA VAL A 19 30.17 -15.34 11.05
C VAL A 19 30.93 -16.29 10.14
N LEU A 20 31.69 -15.74 9.18
CA LEU A 20 32.37 -16.53 8.16
C LEU A 20 33.80 -16.90 8.58
N GLY A 21 34.41 -16.07 9.43
CA GLY A 21 35.81 -16.17 9.84
C GLY A 21 36.73 -15.27 9.01
N PRO A 22 37.79 -14.72 9.62
CA PRO A 22 38.76 -13.84 8.94
C PRO A 22 39.50 -14.50 7.77
N GLU A 23 39.65 -15.82 7.80
CA GLU A 23 40.34 -16.57 6.75
C GLU A 23 39.45 -16.88 5.55
N ARG A 24 38.12 -16.94 5.74
CA ARG A 24 37.16 -17.36 4.71
C ARG A 24 36.51 -16.21 3.97
N LEU A 25 36.34 -15.06 4.63
CA LEU A 25 35.88 -13.82 4.01
C LEU A 25 36.71 -13.39 2.78
N PRO A 26 38.05 -13.35 2.83
CA PRO A 26 38.86 -12.99 1.65
C PRO A 26 38.72 -14.01 0.53
N HIS A 27 38.51 -15.29 0.85
CA HIS A 27 38.26 -16.32 -0.16
C HIS A 27 36.91 -16.10 -0.85
N ALA A 28 35.83 -15.86 -0.09
CA ALA A 28 34.50 -15.57 -0.62
C ALA A 28 34.48 -14.29 -1.47
N ALA A 29 35.15 -13.23 -1.01
CA ALA A 29 35.28 -11.97 -1.76
C ALA A 29 36.03 -12.16 -3.09
N ARG A 30 37.09 -12.99 -3.11
CA ARG A 30 37.80 -13.33 -4.35
C ARG A 30 36.92 -14.09 -5.32
N THR A 31 36.14 -15.06 -4.84
CA THR A 31 35.22 -15.84 -5.70
C THR A 31 34.09 -14.97 -6.24
N ALA A 32 33.44 -14.18 -5.39
CA ALA A 32 32.41 -13.23 -5.81
C ALA A 32 32.97 -12.17 -6.76
N GLY A 33 34.18 -11.67 -6.49
CA GLY A 33 34.88 -10.72 -7.35
C GLY A 33 35.26 -11.32 -8.71
N ALA A 34 35.67 -12.59 -8.76
CA ALA A 34 35.96 -13.27 -10.02
C ALA A 34 34.69 -13.44 -10.89
N LEU A 35 33.56 -13.79 -10.27
CA LEU A 35 32.26 -13.86 -10.95
C LEU A 35 31.82 -12.48 -11.45
N LEU A 36 31.89 -11.46 -10.60
CA LEU A 36 31.52 -10.09 -10.96
C LEU A 36 32.44 -9.54 -12.06
N ARG A 37 33.74 -9.87 -12.05
CA ARG A 37 34.69 -9.50 -13.10
C ARG A 37 34.30 -10.13 -14.43
N ARG A 38 33.88 -11.39 -14.44
CA ARG A 38 33.43 -12.07 -15.66
C ARG A 38 32.18 -11.42 -16.23
N VAL A 39 31.23 -11.05 -15.37
CA VAL A 39 30.03 -10.30 -15.76
C VAL A 39 30.42 -8.94 -16.35
N ARG A 40 31.25 -8.16 -15.65
CA ARG A 40 31.70 -6.84 -16.11
C ARG A 40 32.39 -6.91 -17.48
N ASN A 41 33.31 -7.85 -17.66
CA ASN A 41 34.01 -8.02 -18.93
C ASN A 41 33.05 -8.44 -20.06
N GLY A 42 32.02 -9.25 -19.76
CA GLY A 42 30.98 -9.61 -20.73
C GLY A 42 30.11 -8.42 -21.15
N TRP A 43 29.92 -7.43 -20.26
CA TRP A 43 29.18 -6.21 -20.59
C TRP A 43 30.01 -5.28 -21.48
N ASP A 44 31.32 -5.21 -21.24
CA ASP A 44 32.24 -4.43 -22.07
C ASP A 44 32.39 -5.03 -23.49
N SER A 45 32.41 -6.37 -23.61
CA SER A 45 32.45 -7.05 -24.93
C SER A 45 31.15 -6.86 -25.70
N VAL A 46 29.99 -7.04 -25.05
CA VAL A 46 28.68 -6.77 -25.64
C VAL A 46 28.58 -5.32 -26.08
N ARG A 47 29.04 -4.36 -25.27
CA ARG A 47 29.09 -2.95 -25.67
C ARG A 47 29.95 -2.72 -26.91
N SER A 48 31.12 -3.36 -26.99
CA SER A 48 32.05 -3.20 -28.12
C SER A 48 31.58 -3.87 -29.42
N GLU A 49 30.82 -4.99 -29.31
CA GLU A 49 30.20 -5.70 -30.43
C GLU A 49 28.92 -4.98 -30.90
N VAL A 50 28.14 -4.43 -29.97
CA VAL A 50 26.93 -3.63 -30.24
C VAL A 50 27.28 -2.32 -30.96
N GLU A 51 28.39 -1.66 -30.62
CA GLU A 51 28.85 -0.42 -31.27
C GLU A 51 29.32 -0.64 -32.73
N ARG A 52 29.64 -1.88 -33.13
CA ARG A 52 30.21 -2.19 -34.45
C ARG A 52 29.23 -2.75 -35.47
N GLU A 53 28.12 -3.37 -35.05
CA GLU A 53 27.23 -4.09 -35.98
C GLU A 53 25.74 -3.63 -35.94
N ILE A 54 25.25 -2.98 -34.87
CA ILE A 54 23.80 -2.68 -34.74
C ILE A 54 23.57 -1.20 -34.44
N GLN A 55 22.76 -0.55 -35.28
CA GLN A 55 22.23 0.78 -35.01
C GLN A 55 21.61 0.82 -33.61
N ALA A 56 22.12 1.69 -32.73
CA ALA A 56 21.63 1.90 -31.36
C ALA A 56 20.13 2.24 -31.26
N GLU A 57 19.45 2.42 -32.39
CA GLU A 57 18.00 2.64 -32.54
C GLU A 57 17.15 1.46 -32.03
N GLU A 58 17.51 0.20 -32.28
CA GLU A 58 16.59 -0.93 -32.13
C GLU A 58 16.44 -1.42 -30.68
N ILE A 59 17.54 -1.46 -29.93
CA ILE A 59 17.51 -1.71 -28.48
C ILE A 59 16.91 -0.50 -27.74
N ARG A 60 17.18 0.73 -28.19
CA ARG A 60 16.50 1.93 -27.64
C ARG A 60 15.01 1.90 -27.93
N ARG A 61 14.58 1.37 -29.07
CA ARG A 61 13.17 1.24 -29.44
C ARG A 61 12.46 0.23 -28.54
N THR A 62 13.00 -0.98 -28.40
CA THR A 62 12.43 -2.00 -27.50
C THR A 62 12.42 -1.57 -26.03
N LEU A 63 13.48 -0.90 -25.55
CA LEU A 63 13.50 -0.31 -24.19
C LEU A 63 12.44 0.79 -24.01
N ARG A 64 12.27 1.69 -24.99
CA ARG A 64 11.23 2.73 -24.95
C ARG A 64 9.84 2.14 -24.99
N GLU A 65 9.60 1.18 -25.89
CA GLU A 65 8.31 0.52 -26.07
C GLU A 65 7.90 -0.27 -24.82
N THR A 66 8.87 -0.93 -24.16
CA THR A 66 8.66 -1.58 -22.86
C THR A 66 8.37 -0.56 -21.75
N ALA A 67 9.12 0.55 -21.71
CA ALA A 67 8.93 1.61 -20.72
C ALA A 67 7.57 2.32 -20.89
N ASP A 68 7.14 2.55 -22.13
CA ASP A 68 5.87 3.18 -22.45
C ASP A 68 4.70 2.23 -22.17
N SER A 69 4.85 0.94 -22.47
CA SER A 69 3.87 -0.09 -22.08
C SER A 69 3.73 -0.21 -20.56
N ALA A 70 4.84 -0.14 -19.83
CA ALA A 70 4.82 -0.15 -18.36
C ALA A 70 4.13 1.09 -17.77
N ARG A 71 4.37 2.28 -18.35
CA ARG A 71 3.69 3.52 -17.95
C ARG A 71 2.20 3.47 -18.24
N ALA A 72 1.81 3.06 -19.44
CA ALA A 72 0.41 2.93 -19.84
C ALA A 72 -0.36 1.98 -18.91
N THR A 73 0.26 0.85 -18.54
CA THR A 73 -0.31 -0.11 -17.59
C THR A 73 -0.47 0.50 -16.19
N HIS A 74 0.52 1.28 -15.75
CA HIS A 74 0.45 1.93 -14.44
C HIS A 74 -0.65 3.01 -14.40
N ASP A 75 -0.82 3.78 -15.47
CA ASP A 75 -1.84 4.81 -15.57
C ASP A 75 -3.24 4.22 -15.69
N SER A 76 -3.43 3.16 -16.49
CA SER A 76 -4.73 2.47 -16.59
C SER A 76 -5.16 1.86 -15.26
N VAL A 77 -4.26 1.20 -14.54
CA VAL A 77 -4.53 0.65 -13.20
C VAL A 77 -4.92 1.77 -12.23
N ARG A 78 -4.27 2.93 -12.31
CA ARG A 78 -4.60 4.07 -11.44
C ARG A 78 -5.99 4.64 -11.73
N ASP A 79 -6.37 4.72 -12.99
CA ASP A 79 -7.68 5.21 -13.40
C ASP A 79 -8.80 4.22 -13.04
N ASP A 80 -8.57 2.92 -13.23
CA ASP A 80 -9.47 1.85 -12.79
C ASP A 80 -9.71 1.90 -11.28
N LEU A 81 -8.64 2.08 -10.49
CA LEU A 81 -8.74 2.24 -9.03
C LEU A 81 -9.57 3.48 -8.65
N ARG A 82 -9.43 4.58 -9.41
CA ARG A 82 -10.14 5.83 -9.15
C ARG A 82 -11.62 5.70 -9.48
N ALA A 83 -11.95 5.06 -10.60
CA ALA A 83 -13.32 4.77 -11.02
C ALA A 83 -14.02 3.84 -10.01
N ALA A 84 -13.36 2.74 -9.62
CA ALA A 84 -13.87 1.84 -8.59
C ALA A 84 -14.14 2.58 -7.26
N GLY A 85 -13.24 3.48 -6.86
CA GLY A 85 -13.44 4.31 -5.66
C GLY A 85 -14.65 5.26 -5.75
N ALA A 86 -14.94 5.80 -6.94
CA ALA A 86 -16.11 6.65 -7.18
C ALA A 86 -17.41 5.84 -7.13
N ASP A 87 -17.44 4.67 -7.78
CA ASP A 87 -18.61 3.78 -7.80
C ASP A 87 -18.94 3.25 -6.41
N MET A 88 -17.91 2.91 -5.60
CA MET A 88 -18.10 2.50 -4.22
C MET A 88 -18.70 3.60 -3.35
N ARG A 89 -18.27 4.86 -3.52
CA ARG A 89 -18.86 6.01 -2.82
C ARG A 89 -20.31 6.24 -3.22
N GLN A 90 -20.61 6.17 -4.51
CA GLN A 90 -21.98 6.36 -4.98
C GLN A 90 -22.89 5.21 -4.52
N THR A 91 -22.36 3.99 -4.47
CA THR A 91 -23.10 2.83 -3.96
C THR A 91 -23.35 2.96 -2.46
N SER A 92 -22.37 3.42 -1.67
CA SER A 92 -22.56 3.63 -0.23
C SER A 92 -23.55 4.75 0.08
N GLU A 93 -23.55 5.83 -0.72
CA GLU A 93 -24.56 6.90 -0.64
C GLU A 93 -25.96 6.37 -0.95
N ARG A 94 -26.15 5.62 -2.04
CA ARG A 94 -27.45 5.00 -2.36
C ARG A 94 -27.93 4.03 -1.29
N VAL A 95 -27.04 3.22 -0.75
CA VAL A 95 -27.37 2.30 0.36
C VAL A 95 -27.77 3.10 1.60
N ARG A 96 -27.10 4.21 1.90
CA ARG A 96 -27.43 5.08 3.03
C ARG A 96 -28.77 5.78 2.85
N ASP A 97 -29.06 6.26 1.64
CA ASP A 97 -30.31 6.92 1.32
C ASP A 97 -31.49 5.94 1.38
N THR A 98 -31.34 4.75 0.79
CA THR A 98 -32.37 3.69 0.88
C THR A 98 -32.60 3.19 2.30
N PHE A 99 -31.57 3.10 3.14
CA PHE A 99 -31.73 2.81 4.57
C PHE A 99 -32.45 3.94 5.32
N THR A 100 -32.18 5.20 4.96
CA THR A 100 -32.82 6.36 5.58
C THR A 100 -34.30 6.44 5.16
N GLU A 101 -34.60 6.23 3.88
CA GLU A 101 -35.96 6.19 3.35
C GLU A 101 -36.79 5.03 3.91
N THR A 102 -36.18 3.85 4.08
CA THR A 102 -36.84 2.70 4.71
C THR A 102 -37.14 2.96 6.19
N GLN A 103 -36.25 3.63 6.93
CA GLN A 103 -36.51 4.01 8.33
C GLN A 103 -37.58 5.09 8.46
N VAL A 104 -37.61 6.08 7.57
CA VAL A 104 -38.64 7.13 7.57
C VAL A 104 -40.02 6.57 7.16
N ALA A 105 -40.07 5.62 6.22
CA ALA A 105 -41.31 4.94 5.84
C ALA A 105 -41.84 4.00 6.93
N GLN A 106 -40.96 3.43 7.77
CA GLN A 106 -41.36 2.66 8.95
C GLN A 106 -41.83 3.56 10.10
N ALA A 107 -41.29 4.78 10.25
CA ALA A 107 -41.73 5.75 11.25
C ALA A 107 -43.13 6.35 10.96
N THR A 108 -43.54 6.44 9.69
CA THR A 108 -44.86 6.95 9.28
C THR A 108 -46.00 5.91 9.42
N LYS A 109 -45.68 4.63 9.65
CA LYS A 109 -46.71 3.58 9.76
C LYS A 109 -47.38 3.49 11.14
N ASP A 110 -46.96 4.32 12.10
CA ASP A 110 -47.38 4.27 13.51
C ASP A 110 -48.13 5.53 14.01
N GLU A 111 -48.72 6.33 13.14
CA GLU A 111 -49.61 7.46 13.53
C GLU A 111 -50.93 7.35 12.74
N THR A 112 -52.17 7.44 13.25
CA THR A 112 -52.83 7.93 14.49
C THR A 112 -54.35 7.50 14.32
N PRO A 113 -55.42 7.84 15.11
CA PRO A 113 -55.52 8.77 16.24
C PRO A 113 -56.48 8.42 17.42
N ALA A 114 -56.37 9.25 18.46
CA ALA A 114 -57.36 9.60 19.50
C ALA A 114 -57.52 8.62 20.69
N VAL A 115 -57.33 9.11 21.93
CA VAL A 115 -58.37 9.75 22.77
C VAL A 115 -57.70 10.42 24.00
N THR A 116 -58.20 11.62 24.28
CA THR A 116 -58.06 12.50 25.45
C THR A 116 -58.07 11.81 26.83
N HIS A 117 -57.19 12.23 27.74
CA HIS A 117 -57.44 12.60 29.16
C HIS A 117 -56.09 12.99 29.79
N ASP A 118 -55.84 14.27 30.09
CA ASP A 118 -56.27 15.04 31.28
C ASP A 118 -55.56 14.63 32.59
N THR A 119 -54.75 15.58 33.09
CA THR A 119 -54.29 15.80 34.48
C THR A 119 -53.39 14.77 35.21
N PRO A 120 -52.16 15.17 35.63
CA PRO A 120 -51.35 14.56 36.71
C PRO A 120 -51.88 14.96 38.09
N PRO A 121 -51.91 14.09 39.12
CA PRO A 121 -50.79 14.06 40.08
C PRO A 121 -50.67 12.75 40.91
N GLU A 122 -49.46 12.19 41.09
CA GLU A 122 -49.23 11.35 42.28
C GLU A 122 -47.75 11.27 42.67
N ALA A 123 -47.40 12.03 43.71
CA ALA A 123 -46.37 11.62 44.65
C ALA A 123 -46.97 10.56 45.57
N PRO A 124 -46.17 9.61 46.06
CA PRO A 124 -45.90 9.71 47.47
C PRO A 124 -44.42 9.51 47.85
N ARG A 125 -44.11 10.20 48.94
CA ARG A 125 -43.07 9.96 49.94
C ARG A 125 -42.87 8.44 50.14
N ASN A 126 -41.69 7.96 50.51
CA ASN A 126 -41.31 7.77 51.92
C ASN A 126 -39.82 7.41 52.03
N GLU A 127 -38.99 8.30 52.58
CA GLU A 127 -37.75 7.91 53.28
C GLU A 127 -37.98 8.14 54.77
N PRO A 128 -37.96 7.09 55.61
CA PRO A 128 -37.96 7.26 57.05
C PRO A 128 -36.56 7.07 57.64
N HIS A 129 -36.23 7.97 58.58
CA HIS A 129 -35.36 7.74 59.75
C HIS A 129 -33.84 7.55 59.48
N ASP A 130 -32.90 8.08 60.26
CA ASP A 130 -32.95 8.51 61.66
C ASP A 130 -31.76 9.42 62.02
N ARG A 131 -32.00 10.18 63.09
CA ARG A 131 -31.15 10.94 64.02
C ARG A 131 -29.62 10.77 64.01
N SER A 132 -28.92 11.90 64.21
CA SER A 132 -28.04 12.20 65.37
C SER A 132 -27.61 13.67 65.35
#